data_AF-A0A2T0KK54-F1
#
_entry.id   AF-A0A2T0KK54-F1
#
_cell.length_a   1.000
_cell.length_b   1.000
_cell.length_c   1.000
_cell.angle_alpha   90.00
_cell.angle_beta   90.00
_cell.angle_gamma   90.00
#
_symmetry.space_group_name_H-M   'P 1'
#
loop_
_entity.id
_entity.type
_entity.pdbx_description
1 polymer ?
#
loop_
_entity_poly.entity_id
_entity_poly.type
_entity_poly.pdbx_seq_one_letter_code
_entity_poly.pdbx_strand_id
1 'polypeptide(L)' 'MRPHVGAEVTVVPTDDDPYILQFQRFAIVSRRTDHGAYVRLSATYPPGREFGPIPDSRLLFGWRDPSGAWRRW' A
#
# COMPACT_ATOMS: atom_id res chain seq x y z
N MET A 1 0.50 14.93 0.11
CA MET A 1 0.28 14.69 1.56
C MET A 1 0.86 13.33 1.90
N ARG A 2 1.56 13.19 3.02
CA ARG A 2 2.21 11.93 3.43
C ARG A 2 1.21 11.08 4.22
N PRO A 3 0.92 9.82 3.84
CA PRO A 3 0.00 8.96 4.60
C PRO A 3 0.48 8.72 6.04
N HIS A 4 -0.42 8.86 7.02
CA HIS A 4 -0.13 8.63 8.44
C HIS A 4 -0.29 7.13 8.79
N VAL A 5 0.20 6.70 9.95
CA VAL A 5 -0.02 5.33 10.45
C VAL A 5 -1.52 5.10 10.64
N GLY A 6 -2.03 3.98 10.15
CA GLY A 6 -3.45 3.65 10.11
C GLY A 6 -4.16 4.12 8.84
N ALA A 7 -3.52 4.92 7.99
CA ALA A 7 -4.12 5.35 6.73
C ALA A 7 -4.23 4.18 5.74
N GLU A 8 -5.39 4.08 5.09
CA GLU A 8 -5.61 3.20 3.94
C GLU A 8 -5.02 3.81 2.67
N VAL A 9 -4.18 3.04 1.99
CA VAL A 9 -3.42 3.45 0.82
C VAL A 9 -3.42 2.36 -0.24
N THR A 10 -3.18 2.76 -1.48
CA THR A 10 -2.69 1.84 -2.51
C THR A 10 -1.18 1.97 -2.61
N VAL A 11 -0.50 0.83 -2.66
CA VAL A 11 0.91 0.79 -3.05
C VAL A 11 1.01 0.66 -4.56
N VAL A 12 1.66 1.62 -5.20
CA VAL A 12 2.06 1.52 -6.61
C VAL A 12 3.09 0.40 -6.70
N PRO A 13 2.79 -0.71 -7.39
CA PRO A 13 3.71 -1.84 -7.50
C PRO A 13 4.92 -1.48 -8.36
N THR A 14 5.99 -2.23 -8.20
CA THR A 14 7.04 -2.38 -9.22
C THR A 14 7.08 -3.84 -9.69
N ASP A 15 7.84 -4.13 -10.74
CA ASP A 15 7.99 -5.49 -11.25
C ASP A 15 8.55 -6.46 -10.20
N ASP A 16 9.25 -5.93 -9.18
CA ASP A 16 9.81 -6.68 -8.06
C ASP A 16 8.78 -7.00 -6.94
N ASP A 17 7.53 -6.53 -7.06
CA ASP A 17 6.51 -6.66 -6.01
C ASP A 17 5.32 -7.57 -6.41
N PRO A 18 5.53 -8.87 -6.66
CA PRO A 18 4.49 -9.78 -7.15
C PRO A 18 3.29 -9.88 -6.19
N TYR A 19 3.54 -9.78 -4.88
CA TYR A 19 2.47 -9.78 -3.89
C TYR A 19 1.66 -8.49 -3.91
N ILE A 20 2.32 -7.33 -4.04
CA ILE A 20 1.62 -6.03 -4.01
C ILE A 20 0.67 -5.90 -5.19
N LEU A 21 1.04 -6.42 -6.37
CA LEU A 21 0.19 -6.44 -7.57
C LEU A 21 -1.20 -7.02 -7.30
N GLN A 22 -1.31 -8.05 -6.47
CA GLN A 22 -2.59 -8.72 -6.17
C GLN A 22 -3.44 -7.96 -5.13
N PHE A 23 -2.83 -7.12 -4.29
CA PHE A 23 -3.48 -6.52 -3.12
C PHE A 23 -3.48 -4.99 -3.13
N GLN A 24 -3.28 -4.36 -4.30
CA GLN A 24 -3.19 -2.90 -4.46
C GLN A 24 -4.33 -2.13 -3.77
N ARG A 25 -5.52 -2.73 -3.65
CA ARG A 25 -6.69 -2.08 -3.06
C ARG A 25 -6.72 -2.07 -1.53
N PHE A 26 -5.85 -2.81 -0.84
CA PHE A 26 -6.04 -3.14 0.57
C PHE A 26 -4.76 -3.02 1.40
N ALA A 27 -4.05 -1.88 1.35
CA ALA A 27 -2.88 -1.67 2.19
C ALA A 27 -3.16 -0.63 3.28
N ILE A 28 -2.69 -0.89 4.50
CA ILE A 28 -2.76 0.03 5.64
C ILE A 28 -1.33 0.35 6.08
N VAL A 29 -1.02 1.63 6.25
CA VAL A 29 0.28 2.05 6.81
C VAL A 29 0.41 1.56 8.25
N SER A 30 1.31 0.62 8.51
CA SER A 30 1.49 0.03 9.84
C SER A 30 2.59 0.71 10.66
N ARG A 31 3.68 1.14 10.00
CA ARG A 31 4.80 1.83 10.65
C ARG A 31 5.48 2.78 9.69
N ARG A 32 6.08 3.85 10.21
CA ARG A 32 6.91 4.79 9.43
C ARG A 32 8.36 4.77 9.89
N THR A 33 9.28 4.99 8.94
CA THR A 33 10.71 5.15 9.18
C THR A 33 11.24 6.32 8.35
N ASP A 34 12.52 6.64 8.51
CA ASP A 34 13.21 7.64 7.68
C ASP A 34 13.32 7.21 6.21
N HIS A 35 13.23 5.90 5.95
CA HIS A 35 13.33 5.31 4.61
C HIS A 35 11.98 5.09 3.91
N GLY A 36 10.84 5.33 4.59
CA GLY A 36 9.52 5.15 3.99
C GLY A 36 8.44 4.72 4.98
N ALA A 37 7.53 3.87 4.52
CA ALA A 37 6.49 3.27 5.35
C ALA A 37 6.42 1.76 5.14
N TYR A 38 6.17 1.03 6.22
CA TYR A 38 5.73 -0.35 6.16
C TYR A 38 4.22 -0.36 6.04
N VAL A 39 3.70 -1.26 5.21
CA VAL A 39 2.27 -1.46 5.05
C VAL A 39 1.90 -2.90 5.39
N ARG A 40 0.70 -3.08 5.93
CA ARG A 40 0.06 -4.38 6.04
C ARG A 40 -0.97 -4.50 4.94
N LEU A 41 -0.96 -5.64 4.25
CA LEU A 41 -1.99 -5.95 3.27
C LEU A 41 -3.16 -6.62 4.01
N SER A 42 -4.36 -6.04 3.92
CA SER A 42 -5.53 -6.46 4.69
C SER A 42 -6.09 -7.81 4.24
N ALA A 43 -5.74 -8.28 3.04
CA ALA A 43 -6.26 -9.51 2.44
C ALA A 43 -5.16 -10.53 2.05
N THR A 44 -4.00 -10.53 2.70
CA THR A 44 -2.95 -11.54 2.44
C THR A 44 -3.00 -12.73 3.37
N TYR A 45 -2.52 -13.88 2.88
CA TYR A 45 -2.16 -15.03 3.72
C TYR A 45 -0.62 -15.19 3.78
N PRO A 46 0.00 -15.29 4.96
CA PRO A 46 -0.62 -15.13 6.28
C PRO A 46 -1.03 -13.68 6.57
N PRO A 47 -2.08 -13.46 7.40
CA PRO A 47 -2.56 -12.13 7.74
C PRO A 47 -1.51 -11.37 8.55
N GLY A 48 -1.41 -10.07 8.31
CA GLY A 48 -0.60 -9.16 9.13
C GLY A 48 0.89 -9.08 8.79
N ARG A 49 1.33 -9.68 7.69
CA ARG A 49 2.68 -9.47 7.17
C ARG A 49 2.88 -7.99 6.78
N GLU A 50 3.98 -7.41 7.26
CA GLU A 50 4.42 -6.07 6.85
C GLU A 50 5.27 -6.13 5.58
N PHE A 51 5.08 -5.17 4.69
CA PHE A 51 5.83 -4.99 3.45
C PHE A 51 6.45 -3.59 3.43
N GLY A 52 7.73 -3.51 3.08
CA GLY A 52 8.46 -2.24 3.00
C GLY A 52 9.89 -2.33 3.53
N PRO A 53 10.55 -1.17 3.71
CA PRO A 53 9.97 0.17 3.63
C PRO A 53 9.63 0.59 2.20
N ILE A 54 8.39 1.02 1.97
CA ILE A 54 7.89 1.56 0.71
C ILE A 54 8.06 3.09 0.72
N PRO A 55 8.66 3.70 -0.32
CA PRO A 55 8.82 5.14 -0.38
C PRO A 55 7.47 5.86 -0.53
N ASP A 56 7.36 7.07 0.03
CA ASP A 56 6.10 7.83 0.02
C ASP A 56 5.57 8.14 -1.39
N SER A 57 6.45 8.23 -2.38
CA SER A 57 6.07 8.40 -3.80
C SER A 57 5.26 7.24 -4.37
N ARG A 58 5.31 6.07 -3.73
CA ARG A 58 4.56 4.87 -4.12
C ARG A 58 3.29 4.67 -3.29
N LEU A 59 2.97 5.56 -2.35
CA LEU A 59 1.80 5.46 -1.49
C LEU A 59 0.75 6.49 -1.92
N LEU A 60 -0.36 5.99 -2.48
CA LEU A 60 -1.44 6.84 -2.98
C LEU A 60 -2.68 6.70 -2.09
N PHE A 61 -3.33 7.83 -1.82
CA PHE A 61 -4.64 7.84 -1.16
C PHE A 61 -5.72 7.43 -2.16
N GLY A 62 -6.46 6.38 -1.81
CA GLY A 62 -7.47 5.79 -2.68
C GLY A 62 -7.05 4.46 -3.30
N TRP A 63 -7.85 3.98 -4.25
CA TRP A 63 -7.67 2.67 -4.89
C TRP A 63 -7.87 2.76 -6.40
N ARG A 64 -7.24 1.83 -7.13
CA ARG A 64 -7.41 1.69 -8.56
C ARG A 64 -8.55 0.70 -8.85
N ASP A 65 -9.59 1.19 -9.52
CA ASP A 65 -10.74 0.37 -9.88
C ASP A 65 -10.43 -0.59 -11.05
N PRO A 66 -11.30 -1.58 -11.34
CA PRO A 66 -11.06 -2.51 -12.45
C PRO A 66 -10.91 -1.82 -13.82
N SER A 67 -11.44 -0.61 -14.00
CA SER A 67 -11.27 0.19 -15.22
C SER A 67 -9.92 0.91 -15.28
N GLY A 68 -9.12 0.81 -14.22
CA GLY A 68 -7.82 1.46 -14.11
C GLY A 68 -7.90 2.91 -13.61
N ALA A 69 -9.09 3.40 -13.24
CA ALA A 69 -9.27 4.75 -12.72
C ALA A 69 -8.98 4.82 -11.21
N TRP A 70 -8.43 5.95 -10.76
CA TRP A 70 -8.22 6.22 -9.34
C TRP A 70 -9.52 6.68 -8.68
N ARG A 71 -9.91 5.99 -7.62
CA ARG A 71 -11.03 6.34 -6.75
C ARG A 71 -10.48 6.76 -5.40
N ARG A 72 -11.13 7.74 -4.77
CA ARG A 72 -10.88 8.07 -3.38
C ARG A 72 -11.71 7.12 -2.51
N TRP A 73 -11.25 6.90 -1.28
CA TRP A 73 -12.03 6.24 -0.25
C TRP A 73 -13.31 7.04 0.05
#